data_AF-A0A3D2W1N4-F1
#
_entry.id   AF-A0A3D2W1N4-F1
#
_cell.length_a   1.000
_cell.length_b   1.000
_cell.length_c   1.000
_cell.angle_alpha   90.00
_cell.angle_beta   90.00
_cell.angle_gamma   90.00
#
_symmetry.space_group_name_H-M   'P 1'
#
loop_
_entity.id
_entity.type
_entity.pdbx_description
1 polymer ?
#
loop_
_entity_poly.entity_id
_entity_poly.type
_entity_poly.pdbx_seq_one_letter_code
_entity_poly.pdbx_strand_id
1 'polypeptide(L)'
;MEAEGSFMRLTVFAALAALALAACGQAEAPKEEAPAAPQSMMEQILAQAPEMQPVVAYQQLVAYLTAHPEMQAACTGPRSTESRGIVPDDVAPDSIYAAHKGALVLSVQCGQQLTTVRDNPSEHWLVVAAPEAAEAMFINCADAQGRDQCPHAIPRAAPAP
;
A
#
# COMPACT_ATOMS: atom_id res chain seq x y z
N MET A 1 -14.35 47.90 29.41
CA MET A 1 -15.63 48.36 30.01
C MET A 1 -16.60 48.40 28.84
N GLU A 2 -17.63 47.57 28.66
CA GLU A 2 -18.48 46.67 29.47
C GLU A 2 -19.00 45.60 28.45
N ALA A 3 -18.92 44.28 28.67
CA ALA A 3 -19.83 43.39 29.43
C ALA A 3 -21.27 43.24 28.88
N GLU A 4 -21.73 41.98 28.86
CA GLU A 4 -23.13 41.49 28.76
C GLU A 4 -23.75 41.35 27.35
N GLY A 5 -24.44 40.27 26.97
CA GLY A 5 -24.92 39.10 27.72
C GLY A 5 -26.30 38.65 27.19
N SER A 6 -26.62 37.37 27.44
CA SER A 6 -27.98 36.83 27.61
C SER A 6 -28.73 36.21 26.43
N PHE A 7 -28.64 34.87 26.35
CA PHE A 7 -29.75 33.91 26.38
C PHE A 7 -31.17 34.42 26.06
N MET A 8 -31.82 33.86 25.03
CA MET A 8 -33.22 33.37 24.96
C MET A 8 -33.56 33.19 23.46
N ARG A 9 -33.85 32.02 22.90
CA ARG A 9 -35.12 31.29 23.04
C ARG A 9 -35.01 29.94 22.32
N LEU A 10 -34.90 28.88 23.11
CA LEU A 10 -35.18 27.51 22.73
C LEU A 10 -36.68 27.28 22.89
N THR A 11 -37.51 27.24 21.83
CA THR A 11 -38.80 26.48 21.83
C THR A 11 -39.59 26.51 20.49
N VAL A 12 -39.90 25.30 19.98
CA VAL A 12 -41.04 24.87 19.11
C VAL A 12 -40.99 25.34 17.63
N PHE A 13 -41.05 24.49 16.59
CA PHE A 13 -42.10 23.51 16.25
C PHE A 13 -41.63 22.38 15.33
N ALA A 14 -42.11 21.17 15.65
CA ALA A 14 -42.14 19.97 14.83
C ALA A 14 -43.33 19.99 13.83
N ALA A 15 -43.23 19.19 12.76
CA ALA A 15 -44.26 18.64 11.84
C ALA A 15 -43.72 18.71 10.39
N LEU A 16 -43.78 17.72 9.51
CA LEU A 16 -44.70 16.59 9.34
C LEU A 16 -43.93 15.35 8.81
N ALA A 17 -44.27 14.20 9.37
CA ALA A 17 -44.08 12.91 8.73
C ALA A 17 -45.43 12.41 8.17
N ALA A 18 -45.33 11.49 7.22
CA ALA A 18 -46.38 10.68 6.59
C ALA A 18 -47.09 11.29 5.37
N LEU A 19 -46.77 10.75 4.19
CA LEU A 19 -47.71 10.06 3.28
C LEU A 19 -47.05 9.81 1.92
N ALA A 20 -46.34 8.68 1.76
CA ALA A 20 -46.07 8.06 0.44
C ALA A 20 -45.40 6.68 0.57
N LEU A 21 -46.01 5.72 1.29
CA LEU A 21 -45.64 4.31 1.12
C LEU A 21 -46.89 3.45 1.10
N ALA A 22 -47.56 3.47 -0.05
CA ALA A 22 -48.43 2.38 -0.46
C ALA A 22 -48.29 2.19 -1.98
N ALA A 23 -48.01 0.94 -2.35
CA ALA A 23 -47.98 0.35 -3.70
C ALA A 23 -46.67 0.43 -4.52
N CYS A 24 -45.88 -0.65 -4.40
CA CYS A 24 -45.30 -1.49 -5.47
C CYS A 24 -44.10 -2.21 -4.84
N GLY A 25 -44.28 -3.39 -4.28
CA GLY A 25 -44.28 -4.63 -5.05
C GLY A 25 -43.15 -5.48 -4.46
N GLN A 26 -43.39 -6.79 -4.27
CA GLN A 26 -42.51 -7.69 -3.53
C GLN A 26 -41.06 -7.64 -4.04
N ALA A 27 -40.19 -6.95 -3.31
CA ALA A 27 -38.75 -7.20 -3.38
C ALA A 27 -38.47 -8.29 -2.35
N GLU A 28 -37.94 -9.41 -2.84
CA GLU A 28 -37.28 -10.43 -2.03
C GLU A 28 -36.41 -9.73 -0.97
N ALA A 29 -36.52 -10.13 0.30
CA ALA A 29 -35.69 -9.55 1.35
C ALA A 29 -34.23 -9.58 0.86
N PRO A 30 -33.48 -8.46 0.89
CA PRO A 30 -32.07 -8.48 0.55
C PRO A 30 -31.43 -9.57 1.40
N LYS A 31 -31.00 -10.64 0.74
CA LYS A 31 -30.14 -11.62 1.36
C LYS A 31 -28.94 -10.80 1.81
N GLU A 32 -28.72 -10.73 3.12
CA GLU A 32 -27.54 -10.07 3.66
C GLU A 32 -26.33 -10.84 3.15
N GLU A 33 -25.82 -10.41 2.00
CA GLU A 33 -24.58 -10.89 1.43
C GLU A 33 -23.53 -10.39 2.41
N ALA A 34 -22.90 -11.32 3.13
CA ALA A 34 -21.80 -10.99 4.02
C ALA A 34 -20.84 -10.06 3.25
N PRO A 35 -20.43 -8.92 3.82
CA PRO A 35 -19.54 -8.01 3.11
C PRO A 35 -18.33 -8.79 2.60
N ALA A 36 -18.04 -8.63 1.31
CA ALA A 36 -16.90 -9.29 0.68
C ALA A 36 -15.65 -9.06 1.54
N ALA A 37 -14.84 -10.10 1.72
CA ALA A 37 -13.60 -9.98 2.45
C ALA A 37 -12.76 -8.83 1.86
N PRO A 38 -12.05 -8.05 2.70
CA PRO A 38 -11.17 -7.01 2.19
C PRO A 38 -10.21 -7.61 1.16
N GLN A 39 -10.15 -7.04 -0.04
CA GLN A 39 -9.20 -7.47 -1.06
C GLN A 39 -7.78 -7.39 -0.51
N SER A 40 -6.95 -8.39 -0.80
CA SER A 40 -5.52 -8.33 -0.44
C SER A 40 -4.83 -7.17 -1.15
N MET A 41 -3.74 -6.67 -0.58
CA MET A 41 -2.91 -5.65 -1.22
C MET A 41 -2.38 -6.15 -2.59
N MET A 42 -2.08 -7.44 -2.70
CA MET A 42 -1.61 -8.02 -3.97
C MET A 42 -2.70 -7.96 -5.05
N GLU A 43 -3.93 -8.37 -4.73
CA GLU A 43 -5.07 -8.28 -5.65
C GLU A 43 -5.36 -6.83 -6.05
N GLN A 44 -5.32 -5.90 -5.09
CA GLN A 44 -5.52 -4.48 -5.36
C GLN A 44 -4.48 -3.92 -6.35
N ILE A 45 -3.20 -4.31 -6.20
CA ILE A 45 -2.13 -3.89 -7.10
C ILE A 45 -2.30 -4.55 -8.47
N LEU A 46 -2.55 -5.86 -8.52
CA LEU A 46 -2.69 -6.60 -9.78
C LEU A 46 -3.94 -6.19 -10.58
N ALA A 47 -4.96 -5.64 -9.93
CA ALA A 47 -6.13 -5.06 -10.58
C ALA A 47 -5.83 -3.74 -11.31
N GLN A 48 -4.69 -3.09 -11.04
CA GLN A 48 -4.26 -1.89 -11.77
C GLN A 48 -3.63 -2.23 -13.12
N ALA A 49 -3.61 -1.26 -14.03
CA ALA A 49 -2.80 -1.35 -15.24
C ALA A 49 -1.32 -1.60 -14.86
N PRO A 50 -0.56 -2.42 -15.61
CA PRO A 50 0.82 -2.78 -15.25
C PRO A 50 1.74 -1.58 -14.96
N GLU A 51 1.61 -0.51 -15.73
CA GLU A 51 2.33 0.75 -15.58
C GLU A 51 1.96 1.53 -14.30
N MET A 52 0.79 1.26 -13.72
CA MET A 52 0.32 1.89 -12.49
C MET A 52 0.74 1.14 -11.23
N GLN A 53 1.10 -0.14 -11.33
CA GLN A 53 1.51 -0.94 -10.17
C GLN A 53 2.70 -0.33 -9.40
N PRO A 54 3.78 0.15 -10.07
CA PRO A 54 4.89 0.79 -9.38
C PRO A 54 4.52 2.14 -8.73
N VAL A 55 3.50 2.84 -9.25
CA VAL A 55 2.97 4.07 -8.66
C VAL A 55 2.27 3.76 -7.33
N VAL A 56 1.45 2.70 -7.28
CA VAL A 56 0.81 2.25 -6.04
C VAL A 56 1.85 1.86 -5.01
N ALA A 57 2.88 1.09 -5.39
CA ALA A 57 3.96 0.71 -4.49
C ALA A 57 4.66 1.94 -3.89
N TYR A 58 4.98 2.95 -4.70
CA TYR A 58 5.54 4.21 -4.22
C TYR A 58 4.62 4.91 -3.20
N GLN A 59 3.32 5.01 -3.49
CA GLN A 59 2.36 5.63 -2.56
C GLN A 59 2.28 4.89 -1.22
N GLN A 60 2.27 3.57 -1.25
CA GLN A 60 2.31 2.74 -0.03
C GLN A 60 3.59 2.98 0.78
N LEU A 61 4.76 3.07 0.11
CA LEU A 61 6.03 3.35 0.78
C LEU A 61 6.04 4.75 1.40
N VAL A 62 5.54 5.78 0.70
CA VAL A 62 5.47 7.14 1.24
C VAL A 62 4.57 7.18 2.48
N ALA A 63 3.43 6.50 2.45
CA ALA A 63 2.54 6.40 3.60
C ALA A 63 3.24 5.73 4.79
N TYR A 64 3.95 4.62 4.53
CA TYR A 64 4.75 3.92 5.53
C TYR A 64 5.82 4.82 6.15
N LEU A 65 6.67 5.46 5.35
CA LEU A 65 7.76 6.31 5.86
C LEU A 65 7.24 7.58 6.57
N THR A 66 6.05 8.05 6.21
CA THR A 66 5.39 9.14 6.93
C THR A 66 4.91 8.70 8.31
N ALA A 67 4.42 7.46 8.44
CA ALA A 67 4.00 6.88 9.71
C ALA A 67 5.18 6.39 10.58
N HIS A 68 6.34 6.15 9.96
CA HIS A 68 7.54 5.60 10.59
C HIS A 68 8.75 6.54 10.46
N PRO A 69 8.73 7.73 11.10
CA PRO A 69 9.82 8.70 11.02
C PRO A 69 11.15 8.20 11.62
N GLU A 70 11.13 7.11 12.40
CA GLU A 70 12.33 6.41 12.87
C GLU A 70 13.13 5.75 11.74
N MET A 71 12.51 5.52 10.59
CA MET A 71 13.18 5.05 9.39
C MET A 71 13.97 6.22 8.78
N GLN A 72 15.28 6.22 9.00
CA GLN A 72 16.19 7.35 8.70
C GLN A 72 16.32 7.70 7.19
N ALA A 73 15.70 6.94 6.29
CA ALA A 73 15.67 7.23 4.86
C ALA A 73 14.32 7.86 4.46
N ALA A 74 14.25 9.19 4.48
CA ALA A 74 13.09 9.90 3.95
C ALA A 74 13.02 9.73 2.43
N CYS A 75 11.83 9.41 1.90
CA CYS A 75 11.60 9.39 0.46
C CYS A 75 11.19 10.78 -0.03
N THR A 76 12.15 11.56 -0.52
CA THR A 76 11.89 12.93 -1.03
C THR A 76 11.27 12.96 -2.43
N GLY A 77 11.30 11.82 -3.13
CA GLY A 77 10.68 11.60 -4.44
C GLY A 77 11.11 10.24 -5.01
N PRO A 78 10.36 9.68 -5.98
CA PRO A 78 10.72 8.45 -6.63
C PRO A 78 11.79 8.74 -7.68
N ARG A 79 12.99 8.16 -7.52
CA ARG A 79 14.03 8.19 -8.54
C ARG A 79 13.82 7.08 -9.56
N SER A 80 13.44 5.89 -9.12
CA SER A 80 13.03 4.77 -9.96
C SER A 80 11.98 3.92 -9.25
N THR A 81 11.05 3.34 -10.01
CA THR A 81 10.09 2.36 -9.53
C THR A 81 9.97 1.24 -10.56
N GLU A 82 10.08 -0.01 -10.11
CA GLU A 82 10.13 -1.17 -11.00
C GLU A 82 9.37 -2.35 -10.39
N SER A 83 8.70 -3.13 -11.23
CA SER A 83 8.14 -4.42 -10.81
C SER A 83 9.23 -5.48 -10.88
N ARG A 84 9.45 -6.21 -9.78
CA ARG A 84 10.31 -7.40 -9.74
C ARG A 84 9.55 -8.66 -10.12
N GLY A 85 8.21 -8.59 -10.08
CA GLY A 85 7.31 -9.70 -10.36
C GLY A 85 6.95 -10.51 -9.12
N ILE A 86 6.31 -11.66 -9.34
CA ILE A 86 5.95 -12.61 -8.28
C ILE A 86 7.16 -13.46 -7.93
N VAL A 87 7.48 -13.58 -6.65
CA VAL A 87 8.59 -14.43 -6.18
C VAL A 87 8.28 -15.89 -6.47
N PRO A 88 9.10 -16.60 -7.27
CA PRO A 88 8.83 -17.97 -7.64
C PRO A 88 9.22 -18.95 -6.51
N ASP A 89 8.71 -20.18 -6.59
CA ASP A 89 9.00 -21.22 -5.58
C ASP A 89 10.47 -21.63 -5.54
N ASP A 90 11.17 -21.53 -6.67
CA ASP A 90 12.58 -21.86 -6.89
C ASP A 90 13.53 -20.69 -6.60
N VAL A 91 13.08 -19.65 -5.89
CA VAL A 91 13.95 -18.54 -5.45
C VAL A 91 15.16 -19.04 -4.64
N ALA A 92 16.32 -18.42 -4.86
CA ALA A 92 17.55 -18.75 -4.14
C ALA A 92 17.36 -18.52 -2.62
N PRO A 93 17.72 -19.50 -1.76
CA PRO A 93 17.35 -19.47 -0.34
C PRO A 93 18.09 -18.41 0.47
N ASP A 94 19.23 -17.93 -0.01
CA ASP A 94 20.05 -16.87 0.58
C ASP A 94 19.65 -15.46 0.08
N SER A 95 18.66 -15.37 -0.81
CA SER A 95 18.16 -14.09 -1.31
C SER A 95 17.21 -13.41 -0.32
N ILE A 96 17.22 -12.07 -0.33
CA ILE A 96 16.24 -11.25 0.41
C ILE A 96 14.79 -11.58 0.03
N TYR A 97 14.54 -12.08 -1.19
CA TYR A 97 13.21 -12.47 -1.66
C TYR A 97 12.74 -13.82 -1.12
N ALA A 98 13.62 -14.65 -0.54
CA ALA A 98 13.33 -16.05 -0.20
C ALA A 98 12.18 -16.22 0.80
N ALA A 99 11.98 -15.25 1.70
CA ALA A 99 10.91 -15.26 2.69
C ALA A 99 9.52 -14.88 2.10
N HIS A 100 9.46 -14.51 0.82
CA HIS A 100 8.30 -13.86 0.21
C HIS A 100 7.75 -14.62 -1.00
N LYS A 101 7.92 -15.95 -1.03
CA LYS A 101 7.39 -16.81 -2.12
C LYS A 101 5.91 -16.54 -2.38
N GLY A 102 5.56 -16.41 -3.66
CA GLY A 102 4.20 -16.11 -4.11
C GLY A 102 3.75 -14.65 -3.91
N ALA A 103 4.54 -13.80 -3.23
CA ALA A 103 4.24 -12.38 -3.12
C ALA A 103 4.65 -11.62 -4.40
N LEU A 104 3.89 -10.59 -4.74
CA LEU A 104 4.29 -9.58 -5.71
C LEU A 104 5.31 -8.64 -5.07
N VAL A 105 6.44 -8.42 -5.73
CA VAL A 105 7.47 -7.49 -5.26
C VAL A 105 7.67 -6.37 -6.25
N LEU A 106 7.65 -5.15 -5.73
CA LEU A 106 8.01 -3.94 -6.45
C LEU A 106 9.17 -3.26 -5.73
N SER A 107 10.07 -2.63 -6.47
CA SER A 107 11.17 -1.84 -5.90
C SER A 107 10.94 -0.36 -6.09
N VAL A 108 11.34 0.42 -5.10
CA VAL A 108 11.33 1.88 -5.13
C VAL A 108 12.72 2.36 -4.73
N GLN A 109 13.38 3.06 -5.64
CA GLN A 109 14.56 3.85 -5.31
C GLN A 109 14.08 5.28 -5.03
N CYS A 110 14.22 5.72 -3.78
CA CYS A 110 14.02 7.11 -3.40
C CYS A 110 15.25 7.94 -3.74
N GLY A 111 15.07 9.27 -3.77
CA GLY A 111 16.16 10.23 -3.89
C GLY A 111 16.01 11.16 -5.10
N GLN A 112 17.01 12.00 -5.33
CA GLN A 112 16.98 12.97 -6.42
C GLN A 112 17.16 12.28 -7.78
N GLN A 113 16.38 12.71 -8.78
CA GLN A 113 16.51 12.29 -10.18
C GLN A 113 17.69 13.00 -10.90
N LEU A 114 18.86 13.04 -10.26
CA LEU A 114 20.08 13.57 -10.86
C LEU A 114 20.98 12.41 -11.28
N THR A 115 21.25 12.28 -12.58
CA THR A 115 22.09 11.20 -13.15
C THR A 115 23.53 11.22 -12.63
N THR A 116 23.97 12.35 -12.06
CA THR A 116 25.29 12.53 -11.45
C THR A 116 25.38 12.00 -10.01
N VAL A 117 24.25 11.67 -9.39
CA VAL A 117 24.20 11.14 -8.02
C VAL A 117 24.10 9.63 -8.11
N ARG A 118 24.96 8.92 -7.38
CA ARG A 118 24.90 7.46 -7.26
C ARG A 118 23.68 7.08 -6.41
N ASP A 119 23.03 5.98 -6.77
CA ASP A 119 21.95 5.41 -5.97
C ASP A 119 22.45 5.09 -4.55
N ASN A 120 21.65 5.48 -3.56
CA ASN A 120 21.92 5.18 -2.16
C ASN A 120 21.15 3.91 -1.78
N PRO A 121 21.83 2.82 -1.38
CA PRO A 121 21.16 1.58 -0.97
C PRO A 121 20.18 1.77 0.19
N SER A 122 20.43 2.72 1.10
CA SER A 122 19.52 3.03 2.20
C SER A 122 18.21 3.69 1.74
N GLU A 123 18.17 4.19 0.51
CA GLU A 123 16.98 4.74 -0.14
C GLU A 123 16.32 3.74 -1.10
N HIS A 124 16.86 2.52 -1.23
CA HIS A 124 16.28 1.46 -2.04
C HIS A 124 15.41 0.56 -1.15
N TRP A 125 14.16 0.39 -1.55
CA TRP A 125 13.15 -0.34 -0.80
C TRP A 125 12.44 -1.37 -1.67
N LEU A 126 12.06 -2.49 -1.07
CA LEU A 126 11.07 -3.41 -1.61
C LEU A 126 9.71 -3.15 -0.94
N VAL A 127 8.68 -3.13 -1.78
CA VAL A 127 7.28 -3.17 -1.39
C VAL A 127 6.78 -4.57 -1.74
N VAL A 128 6.48 -5.37 -0.72
CA VAL A 128 6.12 -6.77 -0.86
C VAL A 128 4.64 -6.93 -0.54
N ALA A 129 3.85 -7.32 -1.53
CA ALA A 129 2.41 -7.58 -1.38
C ALA A 129 2.16 -9.08 -1.40
N ALA A 130 1.90 -9.66 -0.22
CA ALA A 130 1.56 -11.07 -0.09
C ALA A 130 0.08 -11.32 -0.51
N PRO A 131 -0.24 -12.50 -1.07
CA PRO A 131 -1.57 -12.80 -1.63
C PRO A 131 -2.72 -12.73 -0.63
N GLU A 132 -2.46 -12.89 0.67
CA GLU A 132 -3.48 -12.91 1.73
C GLU A 132 -3.36 -11.72 2.70
N ALA A 133 -2.40 -10.82 2.46
CA ALA A 133 -2.15 -9.69 3.35
C ALA A 133 -2.93 -8.45 2.88
N ALA A 134 -3.62 -7.80 3.82
CA ALA A 134 -4.30 -6.52 3.56
C ALA A 134 -3.31 -5.36 3.36
N GLU A 135 -2.09 -5.48 3.87
CA GLU A 135 -1.05 -4.45 3.83
C GLU A 135 0.23 -4.98 3.18
N ALA A 136 1.00 -4.07 2.58
CA ALA A 136 2.32 -4.39 2.07
C ALA A 136 3.34 -4.43 3.20
N MET A 137 4.37 -5.26 3.03
CA MET A 137 5.59 -5.22 3.84
C MET A 137 6.64 -4.34 3.15
N PHE A 138 7.44 -3.64 3.94
CA PHE A 138 8.48 -2.73 3.46
C PHE A 138 9.85 -3.20 3.93
N ILE A 139 10.77 -3.41 3.00
CA ILE A 139 12.11 -3.94 3.29
C ILE A 139 13.14 -2.98 2.73
N ASN A 140 14.05 -2.50 3.59
CA ASN A 140 15.18 -1.71 3.13
C ASN A 140 16.24 -2.63 2.51
N CYS A 141 16.77 -2.24 1.37
CA CYS A 141 17.73 -3.03 0.63
C CYS A 141 19.18 -2.86 1.11
N ALA A 142 19.46 -1.89 1.97
CA ALA A 142 20.78 -1.74 2.58
C ALA A 142 21.03 -2.80 3.67
N ASP A 143 22.13 -3.54 3.53
CA ASP A 143 22.66 -4.33 4.64
C ASP A 143 23.33 -3.46 5.71
N ALA A 144 23.82 -4.10 6.78
CA ALA A 144 24.54 -3.43 7.86
C ALA A 144 25.83 -2.72 7.42
N GLN A 145 26.34 -3.03 6.22
CA GLN A 145 27.51 -2.40 5.60
C GLN A 145 27.12 -1.34 4.57
N GLY A 146 25.83 -1.06 4.38
CA GLY A 146 25.31 -0.10 3.40
C GLY A 146 25.38 -0.59 1.96
N ARG A 147 25.42 -1.91 1.71
CA ARG A 147 25.39 -2.49 0.37
C ARG A 147 23.96 -2.86 -0.01
N ASP A 148 23.65 -2.69 -1.28
CA ASP A 148 22.35 -3.07 -1.84
C ASP A 148 22.25 -4.59 -2.01
N GLN A 149 21.23 -5.18 -1.38
CA GLN A 149 20.91 -6.62 -1.40
C GLN A 149 19.71 -6.96 -2.30
N CYS A 150 19.16 -5.98 -3.03
CA CYS A 150 17.97 -6.13 -3.87
C CYS A 150 18.33 -6.12 -5.36
N PRO A 151 18.84 -7.24 -5.91
CA PRO A 151 19.14 -7.31 -7.33
C PRO A 151 17.88 -7.12 -8.19
N HIS A 152 18.04 -6.55 -9.38
CA HIS A 152 16.90 -6.27 -10.27
C HIS A 152 16.08 -7.52 -10.62
N ALA A 153 16.74 -8.67 -10.81
CA ALA A 153 16.09 -9.94 -11.07
C ALA A 153 16.04 -10.78 -9.79
N ILE A 154 14.89 -11.40 -9.52
CA ILE A 154 14.74 -12.33 -8.40
C ILE A 154 15.65 -13.54 -8.64
N PRO A 155 16.69 -13.76 -7.81
CA PRO A 155 17.64 -14.85 -8.01
C PRO A 155 16.95 -16.19 -7.85
N ARG A 156 17.19 -17.11 -8.78
CA ARG A 156 16.70 -18.49 -8.71
C ARG A 156 17.79 -19.42 -8.20
N ALA A 157 17.40 -20.45 -7.46
CA ALA A 157 18.27 -21.54 -7.08
C ALA A 157 18.80 -22.24 -8.34
N ALA A 158 20.03 -22.76 -8.26
CA ALA A 158 20.55 -23.60 -9.32
C ALA A 158 19.65 -24.84 -9.50
N PRO A 159 19.40 -25.29 -10.74
CA PRO A 159 18.66 -26.52 -10.96
C PRO A 159 19.38 -27.68 -10.27
N ALA A 160 18.61 -28.56 -9.63
CA ALA A 160 19.15 -29.77 -9.03
C ALA A 160 19.79 -30.67 -10.13
N PRO A 161 20.94 -31.32 -9.84
CA PRO A 161 21.61 -32.21 -10.77
C PRO A 161 20.82 -33.47 -11.10
#